data_AF-A0A5M4ACP9-F1
#
_entry.id   AF-A0A5M4ACP9-F1
#
_cell.length_a   1.000
_cell.length_b   1.000
_cell.length_c   1.000
_cell.angle_alpha   90.00
_cell.angle_beta   90.00
_cell.angle_gamma   90.00
#
_symmetry.space_group_name_H-M   'P 1'
#
loop_
_entity.id
_entity.type
_entity.pdbx_description
1 polymer ?
#
loop_
_entity_poly.entity_id
_entity_poly.type
_entity_poly.pdbx_seq_one_letter_code
_entity_poly.pdbx_strand_id
1 'polypeptide(L)' 'MLSKELKHLEENELISRKVYDDYPARIEYTLTDYCLSVTEVLEAMESWGKQHRELIKKK' A
#
# COMPACT_ATOMS: atom_id res chain seq x y z
N MET A 1 13.49 -6.17 2.94
CA MET A 1 13.12 -5.98 4.36
C MET A 1 11.98 -4.97 4.41
N LEU A 2 10.95 -5.19 5.23
CA LEU A 2 9.78 -4.30 5.32
C LEU A 2 10.15 -2.83 5.56
N SER A 3 11.18 -2.58 6.38
CA SER A 3 11.70 -1.24 6.64
C SER A 3 12.17 -0.49 5.39
N LYS A 4 12.74 -1.20 4.40
CA LYS A 4 13.17 -0.60 3.13
C LYS A 4 11.98 -0.20 2.27
N GLU A 5 10.96 -1.07 2.20
CA GLU A 5 9.75 -0.81 1.42
C GLU A 5 8.96 0.36 2.02
N LEU A 6 8.79 0.39 3.35
CA LEU A 6 8.13 1.51 4.03
C LEU A 6 8.86 2.84 3.79
N LYS A 7 10.19 2.84 3.86
CA LYS A 7 10.97 4.03 3.54
C LYS A 7 10.75 4.48 2.09
N HIS A 8 10.71 3.54 1.15
CA HIS A 8 10.47 3.88 -0.25
C HIS A 8 9.05 4.44 -0.47
N LEU A 9 8.03 3.86 0.15
CA LEU A 9 6.66 4.38 0.09
C LEU A 9 6.54 5.77 0.72
N GLU A 10 7.27 6.03 1.81
CA GLU A 10 7.35 7.35 2.45
C GLU A 10 8.04 8.37 1.53
N GLU A 11 9.17 8.01 0.90
CA GLU A 11 9.89 8.84 -0.08
C GLU A 11 9.05 9.19 -1.32
N ASN A 12 8.06 8.37 -1.66
CA ASN A 12 7.13 8.60 -2.79
C ASN A 12 5.79 9.22 -2.34
N GLU A 13 5.71 9.74 -1.12
CA GLU A 13 4.50 10.38 -0.55
C GLU A 13 3.26 9.47 -0.52
N LEU A 14 3.44 8.14 -0.55
CA LEU A 14 2.35 7.18 -0.50
C LEU A 14 1.92 6.88 0.95
N ILE A 15 2.86 6.95 1.88
CA ILE A 15 2.58 6.77 3.31
C ILE A 15 3.23 7.88 4.13
N SER A 16 2.60 8.23 5.25
CA SER A 16 3.16 9.13 6.25
C SER A 16 3.59 8.35 7.50
N ARG A 17 4.72 8.75 8.09
CA ARG A 17 5.28 8.13 9.29
C ARG A 17 5.08 9.05 10.50
N LYS A 18 4.47 8.53 11.56
CA LYS A 18 4.29 9.25 12.83
C LYS A 18 4.93 8.48 13.98
N VAL A 19 5.78 9.16 14.74
CA VAL A 19 6.43 8.61 15.93
C VAL A 19 5.71 9.13 17.17
N TYR A 20 5.30 8.22 18.03
CA TYR A 20 4.74 8.52 19.33
C TYR A 20 5.81 8.23 20.39
N ASP A 21 6.09 9.23 21.22
CA ASP A 21 7.09 9.17 22.28
C ASP A 21 6.46 8.64 23.60
N ASP A 22 5.54 7.69 23.49
CA ASP A 22 4.95 6.98 24.61
C ASP A 22 5.83 5.80 25.05
N TYR A 23 5.53 5.19 26.20
CA TYR A 23 6.22 3.99 26.67
C TYR A 23 5.30 2.77 26.57
N PRO A 24 5.61 1.78 25.71
CA PRO A 24 6.73 1.70 24.77
C PRO A 24 6.55 2.62 23.54
N ALA A 25 7.66 3.06 22.93
CA ALA A 25 7.61 3.94 21.77
C ALA A 25 6.92 3.26 20.59
N ARG A 26 6.00 3.96 19.94
CA ARG A 26 5.22 3.44 18.80
C ARG A 26 5.48 4.23 17.53
N ILE A 27 5.45 3.52 16.40
CA ILE A 27 5.53 4.10 15.07
C ILE A 27 4.28 3.68 14.31
N GLU A 28 3.53 4.65 13.81
CA GLU A 28 2.38 4.43 12.94
C GLU A 28 2.71 4.88 11.52
N TYR A 29 2.29 4.07 10.56
CA TYR A 29 2.32 4.40 9.14
C TYR A 29 0.89 4.48 8.65
N THR A 30 0.54 5.56 7.95
CA THR A 30 -0.80 5.77 7.39
C THR A 30 -0.71 6.10 5.91
N LEU A 31 -1.72 5.71 5.14
CA LEU A 31 -1.83 6.14 3.73
C LEU A 31 -2.03 7.66 3.68
N THR A 32 -1.41 8.30 2.71
CA THR A 32 -1.68 9.73 2.41
C THR A 32 -2.94 9.88 1.56
N ASP A 33 -3.51 11.08 1.55
CA ASP A 33 -4.62 11.41 0.64
C ASP A 33 -4.21 11.23 -0.83
N TYR A 34 -2.95 11.52 -1.15
CA TYR A 34 -2.39 11.27 -2.48
C TYR A 34 -2.42 9.77 -2.83
N CYS A 35 -2.01 8.90 -1.90
CA CYS A 35 -2.07 7.45 -2.13
C CYS A 35 -3.50 6.97 -2.38
N LEU A 36 -4.50 7.53 -1.69
CA LEU A 36 -5.89 7.17 -1.91
C LEU A 36 -6.38 7.46 -3.35
N SER A 37 -5.77 8.42 -4.05
CA SER A 37 -6.09 8.69 -5.45
C SER A 37 -5.75 7.54 -6.40
N VAL A 38 -4.82 6.64 -6.03
CA VAL A 38 -4.43 5.49 -6.85
C VAL A 38 -5.37 4.30 -6.72
N THR A 39 -6.30 4.34 -5.75
CA THR A 39 -7.22 3.25 -5.43
C THR A 39 -7.98 2.75 -6.66
N GLU A 40 -8.49 3.66 -7.50
CA GLU A 40 -9.24 3.30 -8.70
C GLU A 40 -8.42 2.44 -9.68
N VAL A 41 -7.13 2.75 -9.83
CA VAL A 41 -6.21 1.99 -10.69
C VAL A 41 -5.96 0.61 -10.11
N LEU A 42 -5.76 0.52 -8.79
CA LEU A 42 -5.56 -0.76 -8.09
C LEU A 42 -6.78 -1.67 -8.20
N GLU A 43 -7.98 -1.11 -8.06
CA GLU A 43 -9.24 -1.84 -8.22
C GLU A 43 -9.42 -2.38 -9.64
N ALA A 44 -9.09 -1.59 -10.66
CA ALA A 44 -9.12 -2.02 -12.05
C ALA A 44 -8.12 -3.17 -12.30
N MET A 45 -6.90 -3.05 -11.77
CA MET A 45 -5.89 -4.10 -11.84
C MET A 45 -6.33 -5.38 -11.11
N GLU A 46 -6.93 -5.25 -9.93
CA GLU A 46 -7.43 -6.40 -9.16
C GLU A 46 -8.57 -7.11 -9.93
N SER A 47 -9.52 -6.34 -10.45
CA SER A 47 -10.64 -6.86 -11.23
C SER A 47 -10.15 -7.63 -12.46
N TRP A 48 -9.22 -7.04 -13.22
CA TRP A 48 -8.59 -7.72 -14.35
C TRP A 48 -7.84 -8.97 -13.91
N GLY A 49 -7.06 -8.89 -12.82
CA GLY A 49 -6.29 -10.02 -12.29
C GLY A 49 -7.17 -11.21 -11.89
N LYS A 50 -8.34 -10.94 -11.29
CA LYS A 50 -9.35 -11.97 -10.99
C LYS A 50 -9.87 -12.63 -12.26
N GLN A 51 -10.27 -11.84 -13.26
CA GLN A 51 -10.76 -12.36 -14.54
C GLN A 51 -9.69 -13.21 -15.26
N HIS A 52 -8.45 -12.71 -15.29
CA HIS A 52 -7.32 -13.41 -15.89
C HIS A 52 -7.04 -14.73 -15.17
N ARG A 53 -7.03 -14.74 -13.83
CA ARG A 53 -6.83 -15.95 -13.05
C ARG A 53 -7.88 -17.02 -13.36
N GLU A 54 -9.14 -16.62 -13.49
CA GLU A 54 -10.22 -17.55 -13.85
C GLU A 54 -10.10 -18.06 -15.28
N LEU A 55 -9.61 -17.25 -16.22
CA LEU A 55 -9.28 -17.70 -17.58
C LEU A 55 -8.17 -18.78 -17.57
N ILE A 56 -7.10 -18.55 -16.81
CA ILE A 56 -5.95 -19.48 -16.77
C ILE A 56 -6.30 -20.79 -16.06
N LYS A 57 -7.07 -20.75 -14.96
CA LYS A 57 -7.49 -21.96 -14.24
C LYS A 57 -8.39 -22.90 -15.05
N LYS A 58 -9.10 -22.38 -16.06
CA LYS A 58 -9.99 -23.16 -16.94
C LYS A 58 -9.25 -23.86 -18.08
N LYS A 59 -7.96 -23.58 -18.25
CA LYS A 59 -7.08 -24.15 -19.26
C LYS A 59 -6.34 -25.35 -18.69
#